data_AF-K0VMX5-F1
#
_entry.id   AF-K0VMX5-F1
#
_cell.length_a   1.000
_cell.length_b   1.000
_cell.length_c   1.000
_cell.angle_alpha   90.00
_cell.angle_beta   90.00
_cell.angle_gamma   90.00
#
_symmetry.space_group_name_H-M   'P 1'
#
loop_
_entity.id
_entity.type
_entity.pdbx_description
1 polymer ?
#
loop_
_entity_poly.entity_id
_entity_poly.type
_entity_poly.pdbx_seq_one_letter_code
_entity_poly.pdbx_strand_id
1 'polypeptide(L)'
;MIIGQGSRQMEIRMTRNVLKTLTVTLLAGSLGLVALSAPAFAGGRISINLAPGNVEDADLFSTGLRVYSLYRGLKDADIRQLGRGNAAGIAQAGRSNLGFIRQRGNGHSATLRQNGNNNAYGIFEYGRNTETDVVQDGDNGSGATFSYGW
;
A
#
# COMPACT_ATOMS: atom_id res chain seq x y z
N MET A 1 12.80 -41.33 -34.35
CA MET A 1 13.83 -40.30 -34.59
C MET A 1 13.18 -39.24 -35.47
N ILE A 2 12.62 -38.17 -34.90
CA ILE A 2 13.24 -36.84 -34.65
C ILE A 2 12.48 -35.79 -35.50
N ILE A 3 11.68 -34.96 -34.79
CA ILE A 3 11.28 -33.52 -34.99
C ILE A 3 10.69 -33.07 -36.35
N GLY A 4 9.64 -32.24 -36.43
CA GLY A 4 9.15 -31.20 -35.51
C GLY A 4 9.52 -29.82 -36.08
N GLN A 5 8.52 -28.93 -36.24
CA GLN A 5 8.53 -27.48 -36.01
C GLN A 5 7.49 -26.78 -36.91
N GLY A 6 6.27 -26.62 -36.36
CA GLY A 6 5.32 -25.61 -36.83
C GLY A 6 5.74 -24.25 -36.29
N SER A 7 5.89 -23.29 -37.18
CA SER A 7 6.20 -21.88 -36.90
C SER A 7 5.10 -21.24 -36.05
N ARG A 8 5.31 -21.20 -34.73
CA ARG A 8 4.49 -20.42 -33.80
C ARG A 8 4.91 -18.96 -33.84
N GLN A 9 4.01 -18.13 -34.40
CA GLN A 9 4.02 -16.69 -34.26
C GLN A 9 4.08 -16.31 -32.77
N MET A 10 5.10 -15.54 -32.39
CA MET A 10 5.31 -15.07 -31.02
C MET A 10 4.48 -13.80 -30.82
N GLU A 11 3.19 -13.95 -30.52
CA GLU A 11 2.32 -12.84 -30.10
C GLU A 11 2.68 -12.47 -28.65
N ILE A 12 3.58 -11.50 -28.46
CA ILE A 12 3.87 -10.92 -27.14
C ILE A 12 2.67 -10.05 -26.74
N ARG A 13 1.64 -10.66 -26.15
CA ARG A 13 0.60 -9.93 -25.40
C ARG A 13 1.15 -9.55 -24.03
N MET A 14 1.79 -8.40 -23.93
CA MET A 14 2.14 -7.79 -22.64
C MET A 14 0.87 -7.24 -21.99
N THR A 15 0.13 -8.08 -21.27
CA THR A 15 -1.02 -7.65 -20.45
C THR A 15 -0.49 -7.38 -19.04
N ARG A 16 0.09 -6.19 -18.81
CA ARG A 16 0.60 -5.78 -17.48
C ARG A 16 -0.56 -5.39 -16.57
N ASN A 17 -1.04 -6.34 -15.79
CA ASN A 17 -2.03 -6.07 -14.75
C ASN A 17 -1.30 -5.69 -13.44
N VAL A 18 -1.04 -4.39 -13.24
CA VAL A 18 -0.79 -3.85 -11.90
C VAL A 18 -2.13 -3.87 -11.18
N LEU A 19 -2.27 -4.65 -10.11
CA LEU A 19 -3.53 -4.70 -9.37
C LEU A 19 -3.68 -3.36 -8.63
N LYS A 20 -4.46 -2.44 -9.21
CA LYS A 20 -4.78 -1.14 -8.62
C LYS A 20 -6.14 -1.25 -7.93
N THR A 21 -6.14 -1.33 -6.61
CA THR A 21 -7.40 -1.31 -5.86
C THR A 21 -7.68 0.12 -5.44
N LEU A 22 -8.81 0.67 -5.88
CA LEU A 22 -9.31 1.98 -5.49
C LEU A 22 -10.51 1.78 -4.56
N THR A 23 -10.37 2.20 -3.30
CA THR A 23 -11.47 2.17 -2.33
C THR A 23 -11.92 3.60 -2.07
N VAL A 24 -13.20 3.88 -2.28
CA VAL A 24 -13.84 5.18 -2.00
C VAL A 24 -14.96 4.97 -1.01
N THR A 25 -14.89 5.64 0.13
CA THR A 25 -15.96 5.64 1.15
C THR A 25 -16.54 7.04 1.24
N LEU A 26 -17.84 7.19 0.92
CA LEU A 26 -18.61 8.42 1.12
C LEU A 26 -19.61 8.21 2.27
N LEU A 27 -19.67 9.16 3.22
CA LEU A 27 -20.82 9.29 4.12
C LEU A 27 -21.83 10.28 3.50
N ALA A 28 -23.02 9.79 3.14
CA ALA A 28 -24.14 10.63 2.75
C ALA A 28 -24.95 11.01 4.00
N GLY A 29 -24.94 12.30 4.37
CA GLY A 29 -25.86 12.83 5.35
C GLY A 29 -27.23 13.09 4.71
N SER A 30 -28.22 12.29 5.11
CA SER A 30 -29.68 12.54 5.17
C SER A 30 -30.54 11.46 4.51
N LEU A 31 -31.23 10.67 5.35
CA LEU A 31 -32.70 10.47 5.39
C LEU A 31 -33.03 9.20 6.23
N GLY A 32 -33.72 9.40 7.36
CA GLY A 32 -34.65 8.41 7.92
C GLY A 32 -34.12 7.36 8.91
N LEU A 33 -34.29 7.63 10.21
CA LEU A 33 -34.62 6.69 11.31
C LEU A 33 -34.01 5.27 11.27
N VAL A 34 -32.86 5.07 11.93
CA VAL A 34 -32.67 4.18 13.11
C VAL A 34 -31.36 4.65 13.76
N ALA A 35 -31.43 5.05 15.02
CA ALA A 35 -30.27 5.44 15.83
C ALA A 35 -29.42 4.21 16.17
N LEU A 36 -28.50 3.83 15.30
CA LEU A 36 -27.22 3.31 15.74
C LEU A 36 -26.30 4.52 15.80
N SER A 37 -25.81 4.87 16.98
CA SER A 37 -24.77 5.86 17.17
C SER A 37 -23.48 5.38 16.51
N ALA A 38 -23.43 5.39 15.18
CA ALA A 38 -22.18 5.38 14.46
C ALA A 38 -21.48 6.67 14.88
N PRO A 39 -20.27 6.61 15.45
CA PRO A 39 -19.51 7.82 15.74
C PRO A 39 -19.48 8.66 14.46
N ALA A 40 -19.84 9.93 14.60
CA ALA A 40 -19.92 10.88 13.51
C ALA A 40 -18.52 11.15 12.95
N PHE A 41 -18.03 10.24 12.10
CA PHE A 41 -16.84 10.50 11.30
C PHE A 41 -17.25 11.40 10.15
N ALA A 42 -17.10 12.71 10.38
CA ALA A 42 -17.16 13.71 9.32
C ALA A 42 -15.96 13.50 8.40
N GLY A 43 -16.17 12.81 7.29
CA GLY A 43 -15.24 12.87 6.16
C GLY A 43 -15.27 11.67 5.21
N GLY A 44 -15.12 11.95 3.92
CA GLY A 44 -14.91 10.93 2.90
C GLY A 44 -13.44 10.52 2.83
N ARG A 45 -13.16 9.33 2.29
CA ARG A 45 -11.81 8.83 2.05
C ARG A 45 -11.68 8.21 0.68
N ILE A 46 -10.53 8.44 0.05
CA ILE A 46 -10.05 7.72 -1.13
C ILE A 46 -8.73 7.03 -0.80
N SER A 47 -8.62 5.75 -1.16
CA SER A 47 -7.39 4.97 -0.97
C SER A 47 -7.02 4.23 -2.24
N ILE A 48 -5.75 4.34 -2.64
CA ILE A 48 -5.16 3.69 -3.81
C ILE A 48 -4.08 2.74 -3.31
N ASN A 49 -4.29 1.45 -3.52
CA ASN A 49 -3.27 0.42 -3.29
C ASN A 49 -2.59 0.08 -4.61
N LEU A 50 -1.26 0.21 -4.62
CA LEU A 50 -0.38 -0.15 -5.73
C LEU A 50 0.45 -1.36 -5.30
N ALA A 51 0.15 -2.53 -5.86
CA ALA A 51 0.95 -3.73 -5.67
C ALA A 51 1.21 -4.39 -7.03
N PRO A 52 2.48 -4.69 -7.38
CA PRO A 52 2.80 -5.43 -8.58
C PRO A 52 2.22 -6.84 -8.55
N GLY A 53 1.71 -7.32 -9.70
CA GLY A 53 1.08 -8.65 -9.82
C GLY A 53 2.04 -9.78 -10.18
N ASN A 54 3.31 -9.49 -10.43
CA ASN A 54 4.34 -10.46 -10.79
C ASN A 54 5.68 -10.12 -10.11
N VAL A 55 6.56 -11.11 -10.01
CA VAL A 55 7.85 -10.99 -9.29
C VAL A 55 8.81 -9.99 -9.92
N GLU A 56 8.79 -9.84 -11.25
CA GLU A 56 9.70 -8.95 -11.99
C GLU A 56 9.36 -7.48 -11.71
N ASP A 57 8.07 -7.12 -11.82
CA ASP A 57 7.58 -5.77 -11.49
C ASP A 57 7.68 -5.51 -9.98
N ALA A 58 7.54 -6.55 -9.14
CA ALA A 58 7.71 -6.44 -7.70
C ALA A 58 9.15 -6.09 -7.30
N ASP A 59 10.15 -6.71 -7.95
CA ASP A 59 11.56 -6.41 -7.72
C ASP A 59 11.92 -4.99 -8.16
N LEU A 60 11.48 -4.57 -9.35
CA LEU A 60 11.71 -3.20 -9.82
C LEU A 60 11.05 -2.17 -8.90
N PHE A 61 9.83 -2.43 -8.45
CA PHE A 61 9.13 -1.54 -7.52
C PHE A 61 9.82 -1.50 -6.15
N SER A 62 10.26 -2.65 -5.63
CA SER A 62 11.06 -2.76 -4.40
C SER A 62 12.34 -1.96 -4.50
N THR A 63 13.06 -2.07 -5.63
CA THR A 63 14.25 -1.27 -5.93
C THR A 63 13.92 0.22 -5.92
N GLY A 64 12.83 0.64 -6.56
CA GLY A 64 12.36 2.03 -6.53
C GLY A 64 12.12 2.54 -5.10
N LEU A 65 11.47 1.73 -4.25
CA LEU A 65 11.25 2.07 -2.85
C LEU A 65 12.54 2.14 -2.03
N ARG A 66 13.51 1.26 -2.31
CA ARG A 66 14.84 1.27 -1.66
C ARG A 66 15.67 2.49 -2.08
N VAL A 67 15.62 2.86 -3.35
CA VAL A 67 16.25 4.11 -3.82
C VAL A 67 15.58 5.33 -3.18
N TYR A 68 14.25 5.32 -3.08
CA TYR A 68 13.51 6.37 -2.38
C TYR A 68 13.88 6.45 -0.90
N SER A 69 14.04 5.31 -0.23
CA SER A 69 14.44 5.25 1.17
C SER A 69 15.83 5.85 1.37
N LEU A 70 16.80 5.52 0.52
CA LEU A 70 18.14 6.11 0.57
C LEU A 70 18.10 7.62 0.36
N TYR A 71 17.38 8.11 -0.65
CA TYR A 71 17.26 9.53 -0.94
C TYR A 71 16.61 10.32 0.23
N ARG A 72 15.66 9.70 0.93
CA ARG A 72 14.95 10.31 2.08
C ARG A 72 15.59 9.98 3.44
N GLY A 73 16.64 9.17 3.47
CA GLY A 73 17.28 8.68 4.68
C GLY A 73 16.39 7.78 5.56
N LEU A 74 15.46 7.03 4.97
CA LEU A 74 14.63 6.03 5.67
C LEU A 74 15.44 4.73 5.79
N LYS A 75 15.31 4.04 6.94
CA LYS A 75 15.97 2.76 7.20
C LYS A 75 14.95 1.77 7.75
N ASP A 76 15.04 0.52 7.32
CA ASP A 76 14.29 -0.65 7.81
C ASP A 76 12.80 -0.40 8.07
N ALA A 77 12.46 0.13 9.25
CA ALA A 77 11.15 0.66 9.60
C ALA A 77 11.24 2.15 9.92
N ASP A 78 10.55 3.01 9.15
CA ASP A 78 10.51 4.47 9.38
C ASP A 78 9.07 4.99 9.46
N ILE A 79 8.75 5.74 10.50
CA ILE A 79 7.43 6.36 10.68
C ILE A 79 7.62 7.87 10.79
N ARG A 80 6.92 8.64 9.95
CA ARG A 80 6.89 10.11 10.01
C ARG A 80 5.46 10.60 10.09
N GLN A 81 5.14 11.26 11.21
CA GLN A 81 3.82 11.80 11.47
C GLN A 81 3.91 13.33 11.58
N LEU A 82 3.14 14.04 10.76
CA LEU A 82 3.03 15.50 10.78
C LEU A 82 1.56 15.90 10.97
N GLY A 83 1.18 16.24 12.19
CA GLY A 83 -0.16 16.69 12.56
C GLY A 83 -0.58 16.18 13.94
N ARG A 84 -1.89 16.00 14.20
CA ARG A 84 -2.40 15.66 15.53
C ARG A 84 -3.26 14.41 15.53
N GLY A 85 -3.15 13.59 16.57
CA GLY A 85 -4.00 12.41 16.76
C GLY A 85 -3.78 11.31 15.72
N ASN A 86 -2.57 11.20 15.17
CA ASN A 86 -2.22 10.12 14.26
C ASN A 86 -1.62 8.94 15.04
N ALA A 87 -1.92 7.71 14.62
CA ALA A 87 -1.34 6.47 15.12
C ALA A 87 -0.69 5.70 13.96
N ALA A 88 0.51 5.16 14.18
CA ALA A 88 1.19 4.35 13.19
C ALA A 88 2.04 3.26 13.85
N GLY A 89 2.09 2.08 13.22
CA GLY A 89 2.92 0.96 13.66
C GLY A 89 3.48 0.17 12.48
N ILE A 90 4.75 -0.23 12.59
CA ILE A 90 5.40 -1.15 11.65
C ILE A 90 5.90 -2.35 12.45
N ALA A 91 5.48 -3.55 12.03
CA ALA A 91 5.96 -4.82 12.55
C ALA A 91 6.65 -5.61 11.43
N GLN A 92 7.92 -5.94 11.61
CA GLN A 92 8.71 -6.68 10.63
C GLN A 92 9.27 -7.96 11.26
N ALA A 93 9.03 -9.10 10.64
CA ALA A 93 9.64 -10.37 10.97
C ALA A 93 10.38 -10.90 9.73
N GLY A 94 11.67 -11.22 9.88
CA GLY A 94 12.56 -11.64 8.79
C GLY A 94 13.71 -10.65 8.55
N ARG A 95 14.30 -10.65 7.35
CA ARG A 95 15.50 -9.86 7.03
C ARG A 95 15.29 -8.93 5.84
N SER A 96 16.02 -7.81 5.83
CA SER A 96 16.10 -6.88 4.69
C SER A 96 14.75 -6.31 4.24
N ASN A 97 13.77 -6.26 5.16
CA ASN A 97 12.48 -5.63 4.92
C ASN A 97 12.63 -4.11 4.99
N LEU A 98 11.90 -3.43 4.13
CA LEU A 98 11.75 -2.00 4.09
C LEU A 98 10.28 -1.66 4.28
N GLY A 99 9.96 -0.93 5.33
CA GLY A 99 8.63 -0.47 5.64
C GLY A 99 8.72 1.00 6.02
N PHE A 100 7.85 1.82 5.45
CA PHE A 100 7.72 3.18 5.96
C PHE A 100 6.30 3.70 5.90
N ILE A 101 5.95 4.53 6.89
CA ILE A 101 4.64 5.16 7.03
C ILE A 101 4.85 6.66 7.09
N ARG A 102 4.14 7.40 6.25
CA ARG A 102 4.08 8.86 6.28
C ARG A 102 2.66 9.33 6.43
N GLN A 103 2.36 10.00 7.54
CA GLN A 103 1.06 10.58 7.84
C GLN A 103 1.19 12.09 7.90
N ARG A 104 0.37 12.82 7.12
CA ARG A 104 0.30 14.28 7.15
C ARG A 104 -1.15 14.74 7.24
N GLY A 105 -1.56 15.15 8.43
CA GLY A 105 -2.96 15.45 8.71
C GLY A 105 -3.36 15.05 10.12
N ASN A 106 -4.65 14.83 10.34
CA ASN A 106 -5.18 14.53 11.67
C ASN A 106 -6.03 13.25 11.70
N GLY A 107 -5.93 12.47 12.78
CA GLY A 107 -6.77 11.30 12.99
C GLY A 107 -6.44 10.10 12.10
N HIS A 108 -5.22 10.00 11.57
CA HIS A 108 -4.80 8.86 10.74
C HIS A 108 -4.44 7.64 11.59
N SER A 109 -4.70 6.43 11.09
CA SER A 109 -4.28 5.16 11.69
C SER A 109 -3.66 4.26 10.63
N ALA A 110 -2.39 3.87 10.80
CA ALA A 110 -1.72 2.99 9.85
C ALA A 110 -0.98 1.84 10.53
N THR A 111 -1.19 0.62 10.04
CA THR A 111 -0.40 -0.55 10.43
C THR A 111 0.22 -1.19 9.20
N LEU A 112 1.52 -1.51 9.29
CA LEU A 112 2.23 -2.30 8.30
C LEU A 112 2.85 -3.51 8.99
N ARG A 113 2.44 -4.72 8.58
CA ARG A 113 3.04 -5.98 9.01
C ARG A 113 3.72 -6.67 7.84
N GLN A 114 5.02 -6.95 7.97
CA GLN A 114 5.79 -7.68 6.97
C GLN A 114 6.36 -8.95 7.60
N ASN A 115 5.95 -10.12 7.12
CA ASN A 115 6.44 -11.42 7.55
C ASN A 115 7.11 -12.13 6.37
N GLY A 116 8.44 -12.23 6.43
CA GLY A 116 9.28 -12.76 5.36
C GLY A 116 10.48 -11.86 5.11
N ASN A 117 11.14 -12.05 3.97
CA ASN A 117 12.39 -11.39 3.64
C ASN A 117 12.24 -10.48 2.42
N ASN A 118 13.06 -9.45 2.37
CA ASN A 118 13.20 -8.54 1.23
C ASN A 118 11.90 -7.80 0.83
N ASN A 119 10.90 -7.75 1.70
CA ASN A 119 9.66 -7.03 1.44
C ASN A 119 9.89 -5.51 1.44
N ALA A 120 9.14 -4.76 0.64
CA ALA A 120 9.26 -3.32 0.55
C ALA A 120 7.88 -2.65 0.43
N TYR A 121 7.45 -1.88 1.43
CA TYR A 121 6.14 -1.23 1.39
C TYR A 121 6.15 0.20 1.94
N GLY A 122 5.40 1.08 1.27
CA GLY A 122 5.19 2.47 1.69
C GLY A 122 3.72 2.80 1.93
N ILE A 123 3.38 3.34 3.10
CA ILE A 123 2.05 3.89 3.37
C ILE A 123 2.15 5.41 3.42
N PHE A 124 1.29 6.08 2.67
CA PHE A 124 1.20 7.53 2.61
C PHE A 124 -0.23 7.98 2.87
N GLU A 125 -0.44 8.70 3.96
CA GLU A 125 -1.76 9.18 4.37
C GLU A 125 -1.77 10.70 4.51
N TYR A 126 -2.83 11.30 3.98
CA TYR A 126 -2.99 12.75 3.93
C TYR A 126 -4.41 13.18 4.33
N GLY A 127 -4.53 14.37 4.91
CA GLY A 127 -5.82 15.00 5.18
C GLY A 127 -6.38 14.67 6.56
N ARG A 128 -7.52 13.98 6.63
CA ARG A 128 -8.19 13.63 7.89
C ARG A 128 -8.71 12.20 7.91
N ASN A 129 -8.68 11.55 9.07
CA ASN A 129 -9.42 10.31 9.37
C ASN A 129 -9.24 9.19 8.33
N THR A 130 -7.98 8.87 7.99
CA THR A 130 -7.70 7.70 7.15
C THR A 130 -7.27 6.51 7.99
N GLU A 131 -7.59 5.32 7.49
CA GLU A 131 -7.20 4.07 8.12
C GLU A 131 -6.63 3.14 7.05
N THR A 132 -5.43 2.63 7.32
CA THR A 132 -4.70 1.73 6.42
C THR A 132 -4.11 0.57 7.21
N ASP A 133 -4.47 -0.66 6.85
CA ASP A 133 -3.84 -1.87 7.38
C ASP A 133 -3.28 -2.67 6.20
N VAL A 134 -1.97 -2.92 6.25
CA VAL A 134 -1.24 -3.65 5.21
C VAL A 134 -0.50 -4.81 5.82
N VAL A 135 -0.70 -5.96 5.19
CA VAL A 135 -0.01 -7.20 5.49
C VAL A 135 0.74 -7.64 4.24
N GLN A 136 2.05 -7.86 4.38
CA GLN A 136 2.86 -8.58 3.40
C GLN A 136 3.37 -9.86 4.02
N ASP A 137 2.82 -10.99 3.60
CA ASP A 137 3.31 -12.31 3.95
C ASP A 137 4.07 -12.90 2.74
N GLY A 138 5.23 -13.52 2.99
CA GLY A 138 6.11 -14.07 1.95
C GLY A 138 7.33 -13.19 1.68
N ASP A 139 8.08 -13.53 0.64
CA ASP A 139 9.35 -12.86 0.32
C ASP A 139 9.23 -12.00 -0.95
N ASN A 140 10.03 -10.93 -1.03
CA ASN A 140 10.13 -10.01 -2.18
C ASN A 140 8.81 -9.31 -2.57
N GLY A 141 7.85 -9.25 -1.65
CA GLY A 141 6.62 -8.51 -1.85
C GLY A 141 6.89 -7.00 -1.87
N SER A 142 6.26 -6.28 -2.79
CA SER A 142 6.36 -4.81 -2.79
C SER A 142 5.05 -4.11 -3.06
N GLY A 143 4.93 -2.87 -2.61
CA GLY A 143 3.75 -2.07 -2.88
C GLY A 143 3.73 -0.72 -2.16
N ALA A 144 2.69 0.04 -2.41
CA ALA A 144 2.45 1.29 -1.72
C ALA A 144 0.95 1.57 -1.62
N THR A 145 0.51 2.09 -0.47
CA THR A 145 -0.85 2.62 -0.31
C THR A 145 -0.81 4.13 -0.15
N PHE A 146 -1.66 4.80 -0.91
CA PHE A 146 -1.91 6.23 -0.80
C PHE A 146 -3.34 6.44 -0.34
N SER A 147 -3.55 7.15 0.76
CA SER A 147 -4.87 7.48 1.26
C SER A 147 -5.02 8.97 1.48
N TYR A 148 -6.18 9.52 1.10
CA TYR A 148 -6.55 10.90 1.34
C TYR A 148 -7.95 10.95 1.91
N GLY A 149 -8.13 11.62 3.05
CA GLY A 149 -9.45 11.88 3.62
C GLY A 149 -9.69 13.37 3.84
N TRP A 150 -10.94 13.81 3.76
CA TRP A 150 -11.34 15.22 3.93
C TRP A 150 -12.46 15.36 4.92
#